data_AF-A0A329R7S3-F1
#
_entry.id   AF-A0A329R7S3-F1
#
_cell.length_a   1.000
_cell.length_b   1.000
_cell.length_c   1.000
_cell.angle_alpha   90.00
_cell.angle_beta   90.00
_cell.angle_gamma   90.00
#
_symmetry.space_group_name_H-M   'P 1'
#
loop_
_entity.id
_entity.type
_entity.pdbx_description
1 polymer ?
#
loop_
_entity_poly.entity_id
_entity_poly.type
_entity_poly.pdbx_seq_one_letter_code
_entity_poly.pdbx_strand_id
1 'polypeptide(L)' 'MAEETSAIVCPISANSTLVSQPLDVGAMGPLKKKLSAEWLRDKVSTTRTAKEKRIGVVMRTIRA' A
#
# COMPACT_ATOMS: atom_id res chain seq x y z
N MET A 1 -25.43 17.79 1.41
CA MET A 1 -25.24 18.19 0.01
C MET A 1 -23.82 17.79 -0.34
N ALA A 2 -23.62 16.88 -1.31
CA ALA A 2 -22.27 16.52 -1.72
C ALA A 2 -21.65 17.74 -2.43
N GLU A 3 -20.45 18.14 -2.03
CA GLU A 3 -19.69 19.18 -2.69
C GLU A 3 -19.31 18.67 -4.09
N GLU A 4 -19.89 19.27 -5.13
CA GLU A 4 -19.57 18.94 -6.53
C GLU A 4 -18.14 19.40 -6.82
N THR A 5 -17.21 18.46 -6.73
CA THR A 5 -15.83 18.66 -7.15
C THR A 5 -15.83 18.74 -8.68
N SER A 6 -15.32 19.84 -9.24
CA SER A 6 -15.18 20.04 -10.69
C SER A 6 -14.04 19.18 -11.24
N ALA A 7 -14.22 17.86 -11.16
CA ALA A 7 -13.25 16.84 -11.53
C ALA A 7 -13.86 15.88 -12.55
N ILE A 8 -13.05 15.45 -13.51
CA ILE A 8 -13.45 14.48 -14.53
C ILE A 8 -13.22 13.08 -13.95
N VAL A 9 -14.29 12.28 -13.88
CA VAL A 9 -14.20 10.88 -13.44
C VAL A 9 -13.86 10.01 -14.64
N CYS A 10 -12.66 9.41 -14.63
CA CYS A 10 -12.26 8.44 -15.64
C CYS A 10 -12.81 7.05 -15.29
N PRO A 11 -13.66 6.43 -16.15
CA PRO A 11 -14.15 5.08 -15.90
C PRO A 11 -13.01 4.07 -16.01
N ILE A 12 -13.03 3.06 -15.14
CA ILE A 12 -12.07 1.95 -15.14
C ILE A 12 -12.86 0.67 -15.32
N SER A 13 -12.35 -0.25 -16.14
CA SER A 13 -13.01 -1.54 -16.33
C SER A 13 -13.06 -2.34 -15.03
N ALA A 14 -14.13 -3.11 -14.86
CA ALA A 14 -14.28 -3.98 -13.70
C ALA A 14 -13.05 -4.91 -13.57
N ASN A 15 -12.59 -5.13 -12.34
CA ASN A 15 -11.42 -5.95 -11.99
C ASN A 15 -10.07 -5.46 -12.57
N SER A 16 -10.00 -4.23 -13.10
CA SER A 16 -8.80 -3.68 -13.71
C SER A 16 -7.95 -2.82 -12.76
N THR A 17 -8.30 -2.76 -11.48
CA THR A 17 -7.59 -1.97 -10.45
C THR A 17 -6.09 -2.29 -10.43
N LEU A 18 -5.74 -3.57 -10.37
CA LEU A 18 -4.33 -4.01 -10.32
C LEU A 18 -3.55 -3.80 -11.61
N VAL A 19 -4.21 -3.51 -12.74
CA VAL A 19 -3.59 -3.44 -14.09
C VAL A 19 -3.60 -2.02 -14.64
N SER A 20 -4.64 -1.25 -14.36
CA SER A 20 -4.89 0.04 -14.98
C SER A 20 -4.92 1.20 -14.00
N GLN A 21 -5.04 0.98 -12.69
CA GLN A 21 -4.97 2.10 -11.74
C GLN A 21 -3.52 2.53 -11.50
N PRO A 22 -3.19 3.81 -11.75
CA PRO A 22 -1.84 4.33 -11.53
C PRO A 22 -1.37 4.15 -10.09
N LEU A 23 -2.27 4.24 -9.10
CA LEU A 23 -1.91 4.01 -7.71
C LEU A 23 -1.46 2.57 -7.47
N ASP A 24 -2.20 1.59 -7.98
CA ASP A 24 -1.90 0.17 -7.76
C ASP A 24 -0.64 -0.27 -8.50
N VAL A 25 -0.53 0.10 -9.79
CA VAL A 25 0.60 -0.31 -10.65
C VAL A 25 1.85 0.51 -10.33
N GLY A 26 1.71 1.82 -10.21
CA GLY A 26 2.83 2.76 -10.14
C GLY A 26 3.37 2.99 -8.73
N ALA A 27 2.51 3.05 -7.71
CA ALA A 27 2.93 3.33 -6.34
C ALA A 27 2.90 2.09 -5.44
N MET A 28 1.79 1.35 -5.46
CA MET A 28 1.54 0.25 -4.52
C MET A 28 2.43 -0.96 -4.79
N GLY A 29 2.64 -1.33 -6.06
CA GLY A 29 3.54 -2.42 -6.45
C GLY A 29 4.98 -2.23 -5.92
N PRO A 30 5.65 -1.11 -6.25
CA PRO A 30 6.98 -0.80 -5.72
C PRO A 30 7.02 -0.72 -4.19
N LEU A 31 6.03 -0.09 -3.56
CA LEU A 31 5.93 0.01 -2.10
C LEU A 31 5.88 -1.37 -1.44
N LYS A 32 4.98 -2.26 -1.92
CA LYS A 32 4.87 -3.64 -1.42
C LYS A 32 6.19 -4.39 -1.54
N LYS A 33 6.89 -4.28 -2.68
CA LYS A 33 8.22 -4.89 -2.88
C LYS A 33 9.25 -4.39 -1.86
N LYS A 34 9.30 -3.08 -1.61
CA LYS A 34 10.21 -2.47 -0.61
C LYS A 34 9.92 -2.97 0.80
N LEU A 35 8.64 -3.01 1.20
CA LEU A 35 8.23 -3.50 2.52
C LEU A 35 8.55 -4.99 2.72
N SER A 36 8.34 -5.82 1.70
CA SER A 36 8.72 -7.24 1.75
C SER A 36 10.24 -7.43 1.88
N ALA A 37 11.04 -6.63 1.17
CA ALA A 37 12.49 -6.69 1.26
C ALA A 37 13.00 -6.24 2.64
N GLU A 38 12.44 -5.18 3.21
CA GLU A 38 12.76 -4.76 4.59
C GLU A 38 12.33 -5.80 5.63
N TRP A 39 11.18 -6.44 5.44
CA TRP A 39 10.72 -7.51 6.32
C TRP A 39 11.73 -8.67 6.40
N LEU A 40 12.33 -9.05 5.26
CA LEU A 40 13.33 -10.12 5.20
C LEU A 40 14.67 -9.73 5.82
N ARG A 41 15.03 -8.44 5.83
CA ARG A 41 16.27 -7.93 6.46
C ARG A 41 16.16 -7.81 7.97
N ASP A 42 14.97 -7.50 8.45
CA ASP A 42 14.68 -7.30 9.86
C ASP A 42 14.84 -8.66 10.59
N LYS A 43 15.70 -8.72 11.62
CA LYS A 43 15.84 -9.92 12.47
C LYS A 43 14.66 -9.97 13.44
N VAL A 44 13.47 -10.09 12.88
CA VAL A 44 12.22 -10.02 13.64
C VAL A 44 12.08 -11.29 14.48
N SER A 45 12.01 -11.12 15.80
CA SER A 45 11.60 -12.20 16.70
C SER A 45 10.29 -12.83 16.22
N THR A 46 10.23 -14.16 16.19
CA THR A 46 9.04 -14.93 15.78
C THR A 46 7.82 -14.64 16.67
N THR A 47 8.06 -14.11 17.87
CA THR A 47 7.05 -13.79 18.86
C THR A 47 6.71 -12.30 18.79
N ARG A 48 5.83 -11.92 17.85
CA ARG A 48 5.19 -10.60 17.82
C ARG A 48 3.69 -10.72 17.87
N THR A 49 3.09 -9.93 18.73
CA THR A 49 1.65 -9.72 18.77
C THR A 49 1.17 -9.11 17.44
N ALA A 50 -0.10 -9.30 17.11
CA ALA A 50 -0.70 -8.70 15.92
C ALA A 50 -0.56 -7.15 15.90
N LYS A 51 -0.63 -6.51 17.09
CA LYS A 51 -0.45 -5.07 17.25
C LYS A 51 0.95 -4.61 16.83
N GLU A 52 1.98 -5.30 17.29
CA GLU A 52 3.37 -4.94 16.96
C GLU A 52 3.66 -5.14 15.48
N LYS A 53 3.11 -6.20 14.86
CA LYS A 53 3.23 -6.41 13.41
C LYS A 53 2.61 -5.25 12.63
N ARG A 54 1.42 -4.79 13.01
CA ARG A 54 0.73 -3.64 12.38
C ARG A 54 1.54 -2.35 12.51
N ILE A 55 1.99 -2.02 13.73
CA ILE A 55 2.82 -0.82 13.96
C ILE A 55 4.12 -0.88 13.14
N GLY A 56 4.78 -2.05 13.09
CA GLY A 56 5.98 -2.25 12.31
C GLY A 56 5.76 -2.01 10.81
N VAL A 57 4.65 -2.47 10.25
CA VAL A 57 4.31 -2.20 8.84
C VAL A 57 4.08 -0.70 8.62
N VAL A 58 3.29 -0.03 9.46
CA VAL A 58 3.04 1.42 9.34
C VAL A 58 4.33 2.23 9.37
N MET A 59 5.21 1.98 10.34
CA MET A 59 6.47 2.70 10.46
C MET A 59 7.41 2.46 9.27
N ARG A 60 7.40 1.25 8.70
CA ARG A 60 8.15 0.97 7.46
C ARG A 60 7.56 1.68 6.26
N THR A 61 6.24 1.75 6.15
CA THR A 61 5.56 2.47 5.07
C THR A 61 5.86 3.97 5.11
N ILE A 62 5.88 4.59 6.30
CA ILE A 62 6.20 6.02 6.44
C ILE A 62 7.65 6.32 6.04
N ARG A 63 8.58 5.40 6.27
CA ARG A 63 9.99 5.53 5.90
C ARG A 63 10.23 5.29 4.40
N ALA A 64 9.36 4.53 3.75
CA ALA A 64 9.55 4.03 2.39
C ALA A 64 9.39 5.15 1.35
#